data_AF-G5LL71-F1
#
_entry.id   AF-G5LL71-F1
#
_cell.length_a   1.000
_cell.length_b   1.000
_cell.length_c   1.000
_cell.angle_alpha   90.00
_cell.angle_beta   90.00
_cell.angle_gamma   90.00
#
_symmetry.space_group_name_H-M   'P 1'
#
loop_
_entity.id
_entity.type
_entity.pdbx_description
1 polymer ?
#
loop_
_entity_poly.entity_id
_entity_poly.type
_entity_poly.pdbx_seq_one_letter_code
_entity_poly.pdbx_strand_id
1 'polypeptide(L)' 'MHAHFYPPLLRSATVRKFMVGYEMLAETQRDLTAEQAAERLRAVSDIHFRESGV' A
#
# COMPACT_ATOMS: atom_id res chain seq x y z
N MET A 1 -6.71 -15.57 -15.63
CA MET A 1 -6.70 -15.63 -14.15
C MET A 1 -6.03 -14.36 -13.63
N HIS A 2 -6.49 -13.77 -12.52
CA HIS A 2 -5.91 -12.56 -11.92
C HIS A 2 -5.94 -12.65 -10.39
N ALA A 3 -5.05 -11.93 -9.71
CA ALA A 3 -4.95 -11.88 -8.23
C ALA A 3 -4.98 -10.42 -7.75
N HIS A 4 -5.53 -10.20 -6.55
CA HIS A 4 -5.68 -8.87 -5.94
C HIS A 4 -5.06 -8.84 -4.54
N PHE A 5 -4.39 -7.72 -4.22
CA PHE A 5 -3.78 -7.48 -2.91
C PHE A 5 -4.26 -6.13 -2.36
N TYR A 6 -4.78 -6.11 -1.14
CA TYR A 6 -5.32 -4.90 -0.48
C TYR A 6 -4.64 -4.63 0.88
N PRO A 7 -3.33 -4.29 0.89
CA PRO A 7 -2.61 -4.00 2.12
C PRO A 7 -3.07 -2.68 2.76
N PRO A 8 -3.17 -2.58 4.10
CA PRO A 8 -3.74 -1.39 4.75
C PRO A 8 -2.70 -0.31 5.10
N LEU A 9 -1.41 -0.59 5.11
CA LEU A 9 -0.37 0.37 5.55
C LEU A 9 -0.21 1.52 4.53
N LEU A 10 -0.10 2.76 5.01
CA LEU A 10 -0.12 3.94 4.14
C LEU A 10 1.09 4.86 4.32
N ARG A 11 1.45 5.20 5.56
CA ARG A 11 2.52 6.19 5.83
C ARG A 11 3.77 5.58 6.48
N SER A 12 3.62 4.50 7.23
CA SER A 12 4.71 3.78 7.91
C SER A 12 4.26 2.39 8.34
N ALA A 13 5.15 1.62 8.97
CA ALA A 13 4.83 0.33 9.59
C ALA A 13 3.76 0.42 10.69
N THR A 14 3.51 1.62 11.23
CA THR A 14 2.56 1.85 12.33
C THR A 14 1.33 2.68 11.93
N VAL A 15 1.28 3.21 10.71
CA VAL A 15 0.21 4.13 10.26
C VAL A 15 -0.47 3.60 8.98
N ARG A 16 -1.76 3.27 9.10
CA ARG A 16 -2.59 2.63 8.07
C ARG A 16 -3.69 3.54 7.50
N LYS A 17 -4.21 3.20 6.33
CA LYS A 17 -5.47 3.70 5.79
C LYS A 17 -6.65 3.06 6.53
N PHE A 18 -7.66 3.87 6.82
CA PHE A 18 -8.95 3.43 7.32
C PHE A 18 -10.00 3.66 6.24
N MET A 19 -10.76 2.61 5.92
CA MET A 19 -11.89 2.65 5.00
C MET A 19 -13.16 2.71 5.84
N VAL A 20 -13.50 3.89 6.36
CA VAL A 20 -14.58 4.11 7.33
C VAL A 20 -15.32 5.41 7.01
N GLY A 21 -16.43 5.71 7.67
CA GLY A 21 -17.09 7.01 7.52
C GLY A 21 -17.58 7.26 6.09
N TYR A 22 -16.99 8.26 5.41
CA TYR A 22 -17.36 8.58 4.02
C TYR A 22 -17.12 7.38 3.09
N GLU A 23 -16.01 6.67 3.26
CA GLU A 23 -15.67 5.50 2.46
C GLU A 23 -16.66 4.32 2.65
N MET A 24 -17.45 4.31 3.72
CA MET A 24 -18.50 3.30 3.94
C MET A 24 -19.87 3.71 3.40
N LEU A 25 -20.13 5.01 3.26
CA LEU A 25 -21.46 5.54 2.97
C LEU A 25 -21.58 6.25 1.62
N ALA A 26 -20.46 6.54 0.96
CA ALA A 26 -20.42 7.25 -0.31
C ALA A 26 -19.47 6.59 -1.32
N GLU A 27 -18.17 6.88 -1.24
CA GLU A 27 -17.19 6.43 -2.24
C GLU A 27 -15.81 6.15 -1.61
N THR A 28 -15.07 5.23 -2.23
CA THR A 28 -13.67 4.97 -1.88
C THR A 28 -12.79 6.19 -2.14
N GLN A 29 -12.02 6.60 -1.12
CA GLN A 29 -11.07 7.70 -1.22
C GLN A 29 -9.64 7.21 -0.97
N ARG A 30 -8.67 7.83 -1.65
CA ARG A 30 -7.24 7.55 -1.49
C ARG A 30 -6.42 8.82 -1.24
N ASP A 31 -5.43 8.69 -0.36
CA ASP A 31 -4.49 9.76 0.00
C ASP A 31 -3.22 9.79 -0.86
N LEU A 32 -3.00 8.76 -1.71
CA LEU A 32 -1.81 8.57 -2.54
C LEU A 32 -2.22 8.13 -3.95
N THR A 33 -1.52 8.61 -4.99
CA THR A 33 -1.81 8.16 -6.36
C THR A 33 -1.23 6.77 -6.65
N ALA A 34 -1.66 6.15 -7.75
CA ALA A 34 -1.23 4.78 -8.09
C ALA A 34 0.21 4.82 -8.61
N GLU A 35 0.56 5.88 -9.32
CA GLU A 35 1.88 6.16 -9.88
C GLU A 35 2.90 6.30 -8.75
N GLN A 36 2.57 7.07 -7.72
CA GLN A 36 3.41 7.26 -6.53
C GLN A 36 3.56 5.96 -5.72
N ALA A 37 2.48 5.19 -5.55
CA ALA A 37 2.55 3.89 -4.87
C ALA A 37 3.47 2.92 -5.62
N ALA A 38 3.33 2.85 -6.95
CA ALA A 38 4.13 1.96 -7.79
C ALA A 38 5.60 2.40 -7.87
N GLU A 39 5.88 3.71 -7.88
CA GLU A 39 7.25 4.24 -7.78
C GLU A 39 7.93 3.79 -6.49
N ARG A 40 7.26 3.93 -5.34
CA ARG A 40 7.79 3.49 -4.04
C ARG A 40 8.05 1.98 -3.99
N LEU A 41 7.17 1.17 -4.58
CA LEU A 41 7.36 -0.30 -4.63
C LEU A 41 8.52 -0.71 -5.54
N ARG A 42 8.75 0.00 -6.65
CA ARG A 42 9.90 -0.26 -7.53
C ARG A 42 11.23 0.21 -6.95
N ALA A 43 11.21 1.13 -6.00
CA ALA A 43 12.41 1.68 -5.36
C ALA A 43 13.04 0.73 -4.32
N VAL A 44 12.33 -0.32 -3.88
CA VAL A 44 12.84 -1.33 -2.95
C VAL A 44 13.31 -2.59 -3.67
N SER A 45 14.14 -3.41 -3.02
CA SER A 45 14.59 -4.69 -3.57
C SER A 45 13.44 -5.70 -3.65
N ASP A 46 13.48 -6.54 -4.68
CA ASP A 46 12.63 -7.72 -4.85
C ASP A 46 13.09 -8.94 -4.03
N ILE A 47 14.29 -8.88 -3.42
CA ILE A 47 14.78 -9.88 -2.47
C ILE A 47 14.31 -9.50 -1.06
N HIS A 48 13.70 -10.46 -0.36
CA HIS A 48 13.25 -10.24 1.01
C HIS A 48 14.45 -9.87 1.91
N PHE A 49 14.33 -8.83 2.72
CA PHE A 49 15.44 -8.26 3.50
C PHE A 49 16.17 -9.27 4.42
N ARG A 50 15.46 -10.30 4.91
CA ARG A 50 16.09 -11.39 5.72
C ARG A 50 16.96 -12.35 4.90
N GLU A 51 16.78 -12.41 3.58
CA GLU A 51 17.53 -13.26 2.66
C GLU A 51 18.70 -12.51 2.03
N SER A 52 18.59 -11.19 1.86
CA SER A 52 19.65 -10.36 1.27
C SER A 52 20.85 -10.14 2.20
N GLY A 53 20.70 -10.36 3.52
CA GLY A 53 21.78 -10.18 4.50
C GLY A 53 22.23 -8.73 4.71
N VAL A 54 21.41 -7.77 4.26
CA VAL A 54 21.58 -6.32 4.47
C VAL A 54 20.91 -5.90 5.78
#